data_AF-V7C000-F1
#
_entry.id   AF-V7C000-F1
#
_cell.length_a   1.000
_cell.length_b   1.000
_cell.length_c   1.000
_cell.angle_alpha   90.00
_cell.angle_beta   90.00
_cell.angle_gamma   90.00
#
_symmetry.space_group_name_H-M   'P 1'
#
loop_
_entity.id
_entity.type
_entity.pdbx_description
1 polymer ?
#
loop_
_entity_poly.entity_id
_entity_poly.type
_entity_poly.pdbx_seq_one_letter_code
_entity_poly.pdbx_strand_id
1 'polypeptide(L)'
;MAQPSSPSPPPQQTPRPTPQYVEVNCASSGKKRRFAAGTDAGFAVALINRKLKGTVVPASHIEAVKDGEVPIAFGPTSFLSDFGDGWKLQTVTLTDLSSEVRNEQFQQMRMQAPGLVSGVPGTARSVSNPITFVYIVKIIFAFILIFVLGAIFTLFLDNLPAFILSLKSI
;
A
#
# COMPACT_ATOMS: atom_id res chain seq x y z
N MET A 1 -27.70 3.53 66.99
CA MET A 1 -28.08 3.79 65.57
C MET A 1 -26.81 4.21 64.85
N ALA A 2 -26.30 3.39 63.93
CA ALA A 2 -25.08 3.70 63.17
C ALA A 2 -25.46 4.45 61.89
N GLN A 3 -24.81 5.60 61.64
CA GLN A 3 -24.94 6.37 60.41
C GLN A 3 -24.26 5.62 59.25
N PRO A 4 -24.94 5.42 58.10
CA PRO A 4 -24.28 4.90 56.92
C PRO A 4 -23.35 5.95 56.30
N SER A 5 -22.12 5.54 56.01
CA SER A 5 -21.09 6.33 55.32
C SER A 5 -21.48 6.55 53.86
N SER A 6 -21.48 7.81 53.42
CA SER A 6 -21.71 8.17 52.02
C SER A 6 -20.64 7.57 51.10
N PRO A 7 -21.01 7.05 49.91
CA PRO A 7 -20.05 6.56 48.93
C PRO A 7 -19.24 7.74 48.35
N SER A 8 -17.92 7.55 48.26
CA SER A 8 -17.00 8.50 47.65
C SER A 8 -17.35 8.74 46.17
N PRO A 9 -17.24 9.99 45.66
CA PRO A 9 -17.52 10.26 44.26
C PRO A 9 -16.52 9.51 43.35
N PRO A 10 -16.95 9.07 42.16
CA PRO A 10 -16.06 8.40 41.20
C PRO A 10 -14.90 9.32 40.79
N PRO A 11 -13.74 8.77 40.43
CA PRO A 11 -12.59 9.56 40.00
C PRO A 11 -13.01 10.45 38.82
N GLN A 12 -12.90 11.78 38.99
CA GLN A 12 -13.07 12.72 37.90
C GLN A 12 -11.94 12.48 36.89
N GLN A 13 -12.26 11.88 35.74
CA GLN A 13 -11.37 11.83 34.60
C GLN A 13 -11.16 13.27 34.12
N THR A 14 -10.00 13.83 34.41
CA THR A 14 -9.61 15.14 33.90
C THR A 14 -9.59 15.07 32.36
N PRO A 15 -10.23 16.02 31.65
CA PRO A 15 -10.17 16.04 30.19
C PRO A 15 -8.70 16.07 29.75
N ARG A 16 -8.26 15.02 29.05
CA ARG A 16 -6.88 14.96 28.53
C ARG A 16 -6.71 16.15 27.58
N PRO A 17 -5.72 17.04 27.80
CA PRO A 17 -5.51 18.16 26.90
C PRO A 17 -5.27 17.64 25.49
N THR A 18 -6.04 18.16 24.53
CA THR A 18 -5.92 17.78 23.12
C THR A 18 -4.48 18.06 22.65
N PRO A 19 -3.82 17.08 22.01
CA PRO A 19 -2.47 17.29 21.50
C PRO A 19 -2.47 18.47 20.52
N GLN A 20 -1.62 19.47 20.77
CA GLN A 20 -1.47 20.61 19.86
C GLN A 20 -0.85 20.19 18.51
N TYR A 21 -0.13 19.06 18.52
CA TYR A 21 0.50 18.47 17.35
C TYR A 21 0.46 16.94 17.44
N VAL A 22 0.59 16.30 16.29
CA VAL A 22 0.74 14.85 16.14
C VAL A 22 2.12 14.54 15.58
N GLU A 23 2.77 13.50 16.10
CA GLU A 23 4.13 13.11 15.70
C GLU A 23 4.08 11.86 14.83
N VAL A 24 4.71 11.92 13.65
CA VAL A 24 4.80 10.81 12.69
C VAL A 24 6.26 10.39 12.54
N ASN A 25 6.53 9.10 12.74
CA ASN A 25 7.83 8.48 12.53
C ASN A 25 7.98 8.07 11.05
N CYS A 26 9.00 8.59 10.38
CA CYS A 26 9.30 8.16 9.01
C CYS A 26 10.14 6.87 9.06
N ALA A 27 9.55 5.72 8.71
CA ALA A 27 10.24 4.43 8.73
C ALA A 27 11.50 4.42 7.86
N SER A 28 11.44 5.02 6.67
CA SER A 28 12.55 4.99 5.72
C SER A 28 13.73 5.89 6.10
N SER A 29 13.52 6.93 6.89
CA SER A 29 14.59 7.86 7.32
C SER A 29 14.89 7.83 8.82
N GLY A 30 14.09 7.13 9.62
CA GLY A 30 14.12 7.14 11.08
C GLY A 30 13.75 8.48 11.73
N LYS A 31 13.44 9.52 10.92
CA LYS A 31 13.19 10.88 11.43
C LYS A 31 11.74 11.02 11.87
N LYS A 32 11.56 11.72 12.99
CA LYS A 32 10.25 12.14 13.49
C LYS A 32 9.86 13.50 12.95
N ARG A 33 8.57 13.69 12.69
CA ARG A 33 8.03 15.00 12.26
C ARG A 33 6.72 15.29 12.96
N ARG A 34 6.53 16.57 13.28
CA ARG A 34 5.34 17.07 13.97
C ARG A 34 4.46 17.82 13.00
N PHE A 35 3.18 17.54 13.05
CA PHE A 35 2.13 18.17 12.25
C PHE A 35 1.10 18.79 13.17
N ALA A 36 0.47 19.88 12.76
CA ALA A 36 -0.64 20.46 13.51
C ALA A 36 -1.80 19.45 13.59
N ALA A 37 -2.56 19.49 14.69
CA ALA A 37 -3.80 18.71 14.79
C ALA A 37 -4.75 19.04 13.62
N GLY A 38 -5.39 18.02 13.04
CA GLY A 38 -6.26 18.20 11.87
C GLY A 38 -5.52 18.25 10.52
N THR A 39 -4.22 17.95 10.48
CA THR A 39 -3.50 17.81 9.20
C THR A 39 -3.96 16.55 8.47
N ASP A 40 -4.25 16.64 7.18
CA ASP A 40 -4.55 15.48 6.34
C ASP A 40 -3.32 14.56 6.20
N ALA A 41 -3.53 13.25 6.32
CA ALA A 41 -2.46 12.26 6.20
C ALA A 41 -1.75 12.33 4.84
N GLY A 42 -2.49 12.59 3.75
CA GLY A 42 -1.92 12.74 2.40
C GLY A 42 -0.98 13.95 2.30
N PHE A 43 -1.34 15.07 2.93
CA PHE A 43 -0.47 16.24 3.00
C PHE A 43 0.80 15.93 3.81
N ALA A 44 0.65 15.24 4.94
CA ALA A 44 1.78 14.84 5.77
C ALA A 44 2.76 13.91 5.02
N VAL A 45 2.24 12.90 4.32
CA VAL A 45 3.04 12.00 3.46
C VAL A 45 3.79 12.78 2.37
N ALA A 46 3.11 13.70 1.68
CA ALA A 46 3.74 14.52 0.65
C ALA A 46 4.89 15.37 1.20
N LEU A 47 4.71 16.00 2.37
CA LEU A 47 5.77 16.75 3.04
C LEU A 47 6.91 15.85 3.53
N ILE A 48 6.58 14.65 4.01
CA ILE A 48 7.55 13.61 4.39
C ILE A 48 8.47 13.28 3.22
N ASN A 49 7.87 12.84 2.12
CA ASN A 49 8.55 12.43 0.90
C ASN A 49 9.39 13.57 0.29
N ARG A 50 8.87 14.81 0.28
CA ARG A 50 9.61 15.97 -0.26
C ARG A 50 10.93 16.26 0.47
N LYS A 51 11.05 15.91 1.75
CA LYS A 51 12.31 16.12 2.51
C LYS A 51 13.17 14.86 2.61
N LEU A 52 12.80 13.76 1.96
CA LEU A 52 13.71 12.63 1.78
C LEU A 52 14.86 13.07 0.87
N LYS A 53 16.09 12.62 1.18
CA LYS A 53 17.28 12.89 0.39
C LYS A 53 17.94 11.55 0.04
N GLY A 54 18.57 11.47 -1.13
CA GLY A 54 19.26 10.26 -1.59
C GLY A 54 18.31 9.14 -2.01
N THR A 55 18.78 7.89 -1.93
CA THR A 55 18.10 6.68 -2.43
C THR A 55 17.11 6.08 -1.40
N VAL A 56 16.36 6.92 -0.70
CA VAL A 56 15.41 6.47 0.34
C VAL A 56 14.04 6.23 -0.27
N VAL A 57 13.43 5.07 0.01
CA VAL A 57 12.11 4.69 -0.51
C VAL A 57 11.03 5.65 0.03
N PRO A 58 10.15 6.18 -0.84
CA PRO A 58 9.07 7.06 -0.41
C PRO A 58 8.01 6.31 0.41
N ALA A 59 7.41 7.01 1.37
CA ALA A 59 6.26 6.52 2.11
C ALA A 59 5.03 6.45 1.20
N SER A 60 4.26 5.36 1.33
CA SER A 60 2.95 5.17 0.66
C SER A 60 1.83 5.81 1.47
N HIS A 61 1.80 5.56 2.78
CA HIS A 61 0.78 6.07 3.70
C HIS A 61 1.31 6.12 5.14
N ILE A 62 0.46 6.56 6.06
CA ILE A 62 0.71 6.59 7.50
C ILE A 62 -0.23 5.60 8.17
N GLU A 63 0.27 4.89 9.17
CA GLU A 63 -0.49 4.02 10.04
C GLU A 63 -0.29 4.43 11.50
N ALA A 64 -1.29 4.19 12.34
CA ALA A 64 -1.11 4.10 13.77
C ALA A 64 -0.81 2.64 14.13
N VAL A 65 0.30 2.41 14.82
CA VAL A 65 0.75 1.08 15.21
C VAL A 65 0.89 1.01 16.73
N LYS A 66 0.58 -0.15 17.29
CA LYS A 66 0.75 -0.48 18.71
C LYS A 66 1.13 -1.95 18.83
N ASP A 67 2.03 -2.27 19.75
CA ASP A 67 2.56 -3.61 19.88
C ASP A 67 1.45 -4.61 20.26
N GLY A 68 1.33 -5.69 19.49
CA GLY A 68 0.29 -6.71 19.68
C GLY A 68 -1.08 -6.35 19.12
N GLU A 69 -1.23 -5.19 18.48
CA GLU A 69 -2.46 -4.75 17.83
C GLU A 69 -2.28 -4.59 16.32
N VAL A 70 -3.39 -4.71 15.58
CA VAL A 70 -3.40 -4.53 14.13
C VAL A 70 -3.24 -3.04 13.80
N PRO A 71 -2.35 -2.67 12.86
CA PRO A 71 -2.20 -1.29 12.41
C PRO A 71 -3.49 -0.67 11.89
N ILE A 72 -3.65 0.64 12.13
CA ILE A 72 -4.77 1.43 11.60
C ILE A 72 -4.25 2.35 10.50
N ALA A 73 -4.61 2.07 9.25
CA ALA A 73 -4.20 2.86 8.10
C ALA A 73 -5.00 4.16 7.94
N PHE A 74 -4.30 5.25 7.66
CA PHE A 74 -4.89 6.55 7.37
C PHE A 74 -5.08 6.75 5.87
N GLY A 75 -6.33 7.00 5.46
CA GLY A 75 -6.64 7.43 4.10
C GLY A 75 -6.05 8.82 3.80
N PRO A 76 -5.83 9.18 2.52
CA PRO A 76 -5.14 10.42 2.16
C PRO A 76 -5.85 11.70 2.62
N THR A 77 -7.18 11.65 2.78
CA THR A 77 -8.03 12.78 3.25
C THR A 77 -8.44 12.63 4.72
N SER A 78 -7.86 11.66 5.45
CA SER A 78 -8.15 11.49 6.86
C SER A 78 -7.25 12.40 7.70
N PHE A 79 -7.80 12.99 8.75
CA PHE A 79 -7.03 13.78 9.69
C PHE A 79 -6.15 12.89 10.55
N LEU A 80 -4.87 13.24 10.65
CA LEU A 80 -3.97 12.62 11.61
C LEU A 80 -4.49 12.85 13.03
N SER A 81 -4.64 11.75 13.76
CA SER A 81 -5.16 11.74 15.12
C SER A 81 -4.25 10.89 15.99
N ASP A 82 -4.10 11.29 17.24
CA ASP A 82 -3.43 10.50 18.26
C ASP A 82 -4.44 9.53 18.88
N PHE A 83 -4.11 8.24 18.91
CA PHE A 83 -4.94 7.18 19.49
C PHE A 83 -4.61 6.91 20.97
N GLY A 84 -3.69 7.69 21.56
CA GLY A 84 -3.37 7.61 22.97
C GLY A 84 -2.30 6.57 23.30
N ASP A 85 -2.34 6.07 24.54
CA ASP A 85 -1.17 5.42 25.15
C ASP A 85 -0.76 4.13 24.40
N GLY A 86 0.50 4.09 23.97
CA GLY A 86 1.10 2.98 23.25
C GLY A 86 0.94 3.04 21.72
N TRP A 87 0.12 3.95 21.20
CA TRP A 87 0.00 4.17 19.76
C TRP A 87 1.10 5.11 19.26
N LYS A 88 1.70 4.77 18.13
CA LYS A 88 2.64 5.64 17.40
C LYS A 88 2.22 5.73 15.94
N LEU A 89 2.25 6.94 15.38
CA LEU A 89 2.06 7.12 13.95
C LEU A 89 3.39 6.85 13.24
N GLN A 90 3.34 6.02 12.19
CA GLN A 90 4.51 5.65 11.41
C GLN A 90 4.17 5.62 9.92
N THR A 91 5.11 5.99 9.06
CA THR A 91 4.95 5.83 7.62
C THR A 91 5.24 4.40 7.18
N VAL A 92 4.48 3.88 6.24
CA VAL A 92 4.74 2.59 5.59
C VAL A 92 5.32 2.82 4.19
N THR A 93 6.25 1.98 3.75
CA THR A 93 6.75 1.99 2.36
C THR A 93 6.10 0.88 1.54
N LEU A 94 6.11 1.03 0.21
CA LEU A 94 5.51 0.05 -0.70
C LEU A 94 6.25 -1.31 -0.66
N THR A 95 7.53 -1.30 -0.27
CA THR A 95 8.34 -2.51 -0.08
C THR A 95 7.92 -3.29 1.17
N ASP A 96 7.49 -2.60 2.22
CA ASP A 96 7.04 -3.23 3.47
C ASP A 96 5.74 -4.01 3.24
N LEU A 97 4.79 -3.43 2.47
CA LEU A 97 3.56 -4.11 2.05
C LEU A 97 3.84 -5.41 1.28
N SER A 98 4.84 -5.42 0.40
CA SER A 98 5.25 -6.63 -0.32
C SER A 98 5.90 -7.68 0.59
N SER A 99 6.48 -7.24 1.71
CA SER A 99 7.15 -8.12 2.67
C SER A 99 6.14 -8.74 3.64
N GLU A 100 5.10 -7.99 4.04
CA GLU A 100 3.94 -8.54 4.75
C GLU A 100 3.23 -9.58 3.91
N VAL A 101 2.89 -9.29 2.65
CA VAL A 101 2.25 -10.28 1.75
C VAL A 101 3.10 -11.56 1.63
N ARG A 102 4.44 -11.43 1.58
CA ARG A 102 5.35 -12.59 1.52
C ARG A 102 5.40 -13.37 2.85
N ASN A 103 5.26 -12.71 3.99
CA ASN A 103 5.22 -13.34 5.31
C ASN A 103 3.85 -13.95 5.64
N GLU A 104 2.76 -13.38 5.12
CA GLU A 104 1.39 -13.89 5.26
C GLU A 104 1.11 -15.09 4.33
N GLN A 105 1.86 -15.22 3.23
CA GLN A 105 1.71 -16.31 2.26
C GLN A 105 2.13 -17.69 2.76
N PHE A 106 2.65 -17.82 3.98
CA PHE A 106 2.86 -19.12 4.64
C PHE A 106 1.76 -19.54 5.63
N GLN A 107 0.72 -18.72 5.87
CA GLN A 107 -0.38 -19.07 6.80
C GLN A 107 -1.79 -19.04 6.23
N GLN A 108 -2.01 -18.66 4.98
CA GLN A 108 -3.36 -18.64 4.40
C GLN A 108 -3.49 -19.52 3.17
N MET A 109 -3.40 -20.84 3.41
CA MET A 109 -4.10 -21.78 2.54
C MET A 109 -5.56 -21.85 3.00
N ARG A 110 -6.49 -21.62 2.05
CA ARG A 110 -7.95 -21.76 2.15
C ARG A 110 -8.70 -20.50 2.62
N MET A 111 -9.27 -19.75 1.66
CA MET A 111 -10.71 -19.74 1.39
C MET A 111 -11.03 -18.97 0.10
N GLN A 112 -12.04 -19.45 -0.61
CA GLN A 112 -12.52 -18.99 -1.90
C GLN A 112 -13.27 -17.65 -1.80
N ALA A 113 -13.31 -16.91 -2.91
CA ALA A 113 -14.13 -15.73 -3.16
C ALA A 113 -15.66 -16.03 -3.02
N PRO A 114 -16.54 -15.00 -2.86
CA PRO A 114 -17.10 -14.34 -4.06
C PRO A 114 -17.48 -12.85 -3.93
N GLY A 115 -17.30 -12.14 -5.06
CA GLY A 115 -18.12 -11.10 -5.72
C GLY A 115 -19.09 -10.14 -4.99
N LEU A 116 -19.13 -8.91 -5.53
CA LEU A 116 -20.27 -8.11 -6.03
C LEU A 116 -20.36 -6.62 -5.54
N VAL A 117 -20.24 -5.70 -6.53
CA VAL A 117 -20.94 -4.40 -6.77
C VAL A 117 -20.88 -3.27 -5.72
N SER A 118 -21.04 -1.97 -6.02
CA SER A 118 -21.00 -1.07 -7.19
C SER A 118 -21.27 0.34 -6.63
N GLY A 119 -20.65 1.39 -7.18
CA GLY A 119 -21.22 2.74 -7.16
C GLY A 119 -20.46 3.81 -6.36
N VAL A 120 -19.72 4.67 -7.05
CA VAL A 120 -19.92 6.14 -7.20
C VAL A 120 -18.68 6.73 -7.89
N PRO A 121 -18.82 7.58 -8.94
CA PRO A 121 -17.70 8.08 -9.73
C PRO A 121 -17.13 9.35 -9.09
N GLY A 122 -16.01 9.22 -8.38
CA GLY A 122 -15.25 10.32 -7.82
C GLY A 122 -13.84 10.36 -8.41
N THR A 123 -13.65 11.19 -9.43
CA THR A 123 -12.38 11.69 -9.98
C THR A 123 -11.14 10.88 -9.61
N ALA A 124 -10.92 9.79 -10.35
CA ALA A 124 -9.65 9.10 -10.40
C ALA A 124 -8.60 10.04 -11.02
N ARG A 125 -7.99 10.90 -10.18
CA ARG A 125 -6.62 11.34 -10.47
C ARG A 125 -5.76 10.10 -10.31
N SER A 126 -5.60 9.42 -11.44
CA SER A 126 -4.61 8.39 -11.69
C SER A 126 -3.32 8.81 -10.99
N VAL A 127 -3.04 8.18 -9.85
CA VAL A 127 -1.68 8.12 -9.32
C VAL A 127 -0.97 7.30 -10.37
N SER A 128 -0.31 8.00 -11.30
CA SER A 128 0.57 7.39 -12.26
C SER A 128 1.60 6.62 -11.45
N ASN A 129 1.39 5.32 -11.31
CA ASN A 129 2.45 4.39 -10.98
C ASN A 129 3.60 4.78 -11.91
N PRO A 130 4.81 5.08 -11.41
CA PRO A 130 5.92 5.26 -12.30
C PRO A 130 6.04 3.94 -13.04
N ILE A 131 5.63 3.94 -14.32
CA ILE A 131 5.76 2.78 -15.18
C ILE A 131 7.24 2.50 -15.16
N THR A 132 7.64 1.47 -14.41
CA THR A 132 9.04 1.16 -14.23
C THR A 132 9.59 0.89 -15.62
N PHE A 133 10.74 1.48 -15.95
CA PHE A 133 11.38 1.28 -17.25
C PHE A 133 11.45 -0.21 -17.63
N VAL A 134 11.64 -1.07 -16.62
CA VAL A 134 11.57 -2.54 -16.71
C VAL A 134 10.25 -3.04 -17.31
N TYR A 135 9.10 -2.48 -16.94
CA TYR A 135 7.79 -2.85 -17.49
C TYR A 135 7.65 -2.46 -18.97
N ILE A 136 8.14 -1.28 -19.36
CA ILE A 136 8.13 -0.83 -20.77
C ILE A 136 9.01 -1.77 -21.62
N VAL A 137 10.23 -2.06 -21.15
CA VAL A 137 11.14 -2.99 -21.81
C VAL A 137 10.52 -4.39 -21.91
N LYS A 138 9.84 -4.87 -20.86
CA LYS A 138 9.16 -6.17 -20.86
C LYS A 138 8.03 -6.23 -21.90
N ILE A 139 7.26 -5.16 -22.07
CA ILE A 139 6.22 -5.06 -23.09
C ILE A 139 6.83 -5.07 -24.50
N ILE A 140 7.84 -4.25 -24.75
CA ILE A 140 8.50 -4.17 -26.07
C ILE A 140 9.11 -5.53 -26.44
N PHE A 141 9.78 -6.18 -25.49
CA PHE A 141 10.34 -7.52 -25.67
C PHE A 141 9.26 -8.55 -26.02
N ALA A 142 8.11 -8.54 -25.33
CA ALA A 142 7.00 -9.43 -25.65
C ALA A 142 6.46 -9.21 -27.07
N PHE A 143 6.31 -7.95 -27.51
CA PHE A 143 5.90 -7.65 -28.88
C PHE A 143 6.89 -8.16 -29.91
N ILE A 144 8.20 -7.97 -29.70
CA ILE A 144 9.24 -8.49 -30.59
C ILE A 144 9.12 -10.01 -30.71
N LEU A 145 8.97 -10.72 -29.59
CA LEU A 145 8.82 -12.18 -29.60
C LEU A 145 7.57 -12.63 -30.37
N ILE A 146 6.43 -11.95 -30.18
CA ILE A 146 5.19 -12.25 -30.91
C ILE A 146 5.38 -12.03 -32.41
N PHE A 147 6.02 -10.94 -32.82
CA PHE A 147 6.29 -10.65 -34.23
C PHE A 147 7.23 -11.68 -34.86
N VAL A 148 8.32 -12.04 -34.17
CA VAL A 148 9.26 -13.06 -34.64
C VAL A 148 8.58 -14.42 -34.75
N LEU A 149 7.83 -14.82 -33.74
CA LEU A 149 7.09 -16.08 -33.74
C LEU A 149 6.02 -16.10 -34.84
N GLY A 150 5.31 -14.99 -35.04
CA GLY A 150 4.34 -14.80 -36.12
C GLY A 150 4.99 -14.92 -37.49
N ALA A 151 6.13 -14.26 -37.72
CA ALA A 151 6.85 -14.34 -38.99
C ALA A 151 7.34 -15.75 -39.29
N ILE A 152 7.90 -16.45 -38.29
CA ILE A 152 8.32 -17.85 -38.44
C ILE A 152 7.11 -18.74 -38.74
N PHE A 153 5.99 -18.53 -38.05
CA PHE A 153 4.77 -19.29 -38.26
C PHE A 153 4.18 -19.05 -39.66
N THR A 154 4.11 -17.81 -40.13
CA THR A 154 3.68 -17.49 -41.49
C THR A 154 4.60 -18.13 -42.52
N LEU A 155 5.92 -18.04 -42.34
CA LEU A 155 6.87 -18.68 -43.24
C LEU A 155 6.72 -20.21 -43.25
N PHE A 156 6.43 -20.82 -42.10
CA PHE A 156 6.09 -22.24 -42.02
C PHE A 156 4.79 -22.56 -42.77
N LEU A 157 3.74 -21.75 -42.63
CA LEU A 157 2.47 -21.93 -43.35
C LEU A 157 2.63 -21.77 -44.86
N ASP A 158 3.44 -20.81 -45.32
CA ASP A 158 3.72 -20.60 -46.74
C ASP A 158 4.49 -21.78 -47.35
N ASN A 159 5.37 -22.41 -46.56
CA ASN A 159 6.13 -23.59 -46.97
C ASN A 159 5.41 -24.92 -46.66
N LEU A 160 4.24 -24.89 -46.03
CA LEU A 160 3.46 -26.07 -45.65
C LEU A 160 3.10 -26.98 -46.84
N PRO A 161 2.71 -26.47 -48.03
CA PRO A 161 2.44 -27.33 -49.19
C PRO A 161 3.69 -28.12 -49.62
N ALA A 162 4.87 -27.47 -49.61
CA ALA A 162 6.13 -28.13 -49.92
C ALA A 162 6.51 -29.16 -48.85
N PHE A 163 6.26 -28.86 -47.58
CA PHE A 163 6.47 -29.78 -46.47
C PHE A 163 5.58 -31.04 -46.56
N ILE A 164 4.30 -30.87 -46.92
CA ILE A 164 3.35 -31.98 -47.12
C ILE A 164 3.78 -32.87 -48.30
N LEU A 165 4.25 -32.27 -49.39
CA LEU A 165 4.77 -33.03 -50.54
C LEU A 165 6.05 -33.80 -50.20
N SER A 166 6.91 -33.23 -49.35
CA SER A 166 8.14 -33.86 -48.87
C SER A 166 7.86 -35.09 -47.99
N LEU A 167 6.83 -35.03 -47.14
CA LEU A 167 6.38 -36.15 -46.29
C LEU A 167 5.66 -37.24 -47.08
N LYS A 168 5.03 -36.90 -48.21
CA LYS A 168 4.36 -37.86 -49.11
C LYS A 168 5.35 -38.59 -50.04
N SER A 169 6.54 -38.05 -50.21
CA SER A 169 7.59 -38.60 -51.07
C SER A 169 8.57 -39.53 -50.33
N ILE A 170 8.39 -39.73 -49.03
CA ILE A 170 9.13 -40.68 -48.20
C ILE A 170 8.27 -41.91 -47.92
#